data_AF-A0A9Y3S3F0-F1
#
_entry.id   AF-A0A9Y3S3F0-F1
#
_cell.length_a   1.000
_cell.length_b   1.000
_cell.length_c   1.000
_cell.angle_alpha   90.00
_cell.angle_beta   90.00
_cell.angle_gamma   90.00
#
_symmetry.space_group_name_H-M   'P 1'
#
loop_
_entity.id
_entity.type
_entity.pdbx_description
1 polymer ?
#
loop_
_entity_poly.entity_id
_entity_poly.type
_entity_poly.pdbx_seq_one_letter_code
_entity_poly.pdbx_strand_id
1 'polypeptide(L)'
;MNTEQSVETICESHCPVSTPEGNDSKKGQLKRTPLSKFKKIHSHFKSPLQVLESAKVSPAEEVEELERRREQLDTEIAQLEAEGYRVEELEHHIDKLHEYNDIKDIGQSLLGRI
;
A
#
# COMPACT_ATOMS: atom_id res chain seq x y z
N MET A 1 -5.70 28.59 -25.72
CA MET A 1 -5.59 28.09 -24.34
C MET A 1 -4.88 26.76 -24.43
N ASN A 2 -3.68 26.73 -23.87
CA ASN A 2 -2.64 25.74 -24.15
C ASN A 2 -2.93 24.42 -23.45
N THR A 3 -2.72 23.30 -24.14
CA THR A 3 -2.61 21.97 -23.52
C THR A 3 -1.27 21.41 -23.93
N GLU A 4 -0.28 21.59 -23.05
CA GLU A 4 1.06 21.03 -23.20
C GLU A 4 1.02 19.57 -22.74
N GLN A 5 1.13 18.62 -23.68
CA GLN A 5 1.46 17.23 -23.39
C GLN A 5 2.89 17.00 -23.91
N SER A 6 3.83 16.89 -22.97
CA SER A 6 5.23 16.58 -23.25
C SER A 6 5.37 15.09 -23.57
N VAL A 7 5.74 14.79 -24.81
CA VAL A 7 6.13 13.46 -25.28
C VAL A 7 7.58 13.59 -25.73
N GLU A 8 8.52 12.98 -24.99
CA GLU A 8 9.89 12.77 -25.45
C GLU A 8 10.20 11.28 -25.28
N THR A 9 10.26 10.51 -26.36
CA THR A 9 11.33 10.39 -27.38
C THR A 9 12.06 9.07 -27.14
N ILE A 10 11.60 8.08 -27.91
CA ILE A 10 12.33 6.84 -28.23
C ILE A 10 13.61 7.25 -28.97
N CYS A 11 14.76 6.74 -28.55
CA CYS A 11 15.96 6.79 -29.36
C CYS A 11 16.56 5.39 -29.48
N GLU A 12 16.16 4.70 -30.55
CA GLU A 12 16.93 3.61 -31.15
C GLU A 12 18.28 4.16 -31.63
N SER A 13 19.37 3.51 -31.25
CA SER A 13 20.62 3.64 -31.98
C SER A 13 21.21 2.25 -32.23
N HIS A 14 21.27 1.93 -33.51
CA HIS A 14 21.69 0.67 -34.09
C HIS A 14 23.17 0.77 -34.49
N CYS A 15 24.01 -0.12 -33.91
CA CYS A 15 25.26 -0.71 -34.46
C CYS A 15 26.44 0.23 -34.82
N PRO A 16 27.72 -0.22 -34.79
CA PRO A 16 28.18 -1.53 -35.29
C PRO A 16 29.19 -2.30 -34.44
N VAL A 17 29.22 -3.61 -34.72
CA VAL A 17 30.25 -4.57 -34.35
C VAL A 17 31.61 -4.10 -34.87
N SER A 18 32.65 -4.21 -34.05
CA SER A 18 34.04 -4.12 -34.47
C SER A 18 34.87 -5.12 -33.67
N THR A 19 35.23 -6.22 -34.29
CA THR A 19 36.27 -7.14 -33.83
C THR A 19 37.64 -6.59 -34.19
N PRO A 20 38.63 -6.56 -33.28
CA PRO A 20 40.02 -6.42 -33.67
C PRO A 20 40.63 -7.81 -33.90
N GLU A 21 41.21 -7.97 -35.09
CA GLU A 21 42.12 -9.06 -35.46
C GLU A 21 43.37 -9.11 -34.57
N GLY A 22 43.97 -10.30 -34.53
CA GLY A 22 44.99 -10.69 -33.58
C GLY A 22 46.35 -10.03 -33.78
N ASN A 23 47.08 -9.92 -32.67
CA ASN A 23 48.53 -9.87 -32.66
C ASN A 23 49.08 -10.75 -31.52
N ASP A 24 49.89 -11.74 -31.92
CA ASP A 24 50.63 -12.63 -31.04
C ASP A 24 51.64 -11.85 -30.20
N SER A 25 51.56 -11.98 -28.87
CA SER A 25 52.70 -11.75 -27.99
C SER A 25 52.55 -12.48 -26.66
N LYS A 26 53.29 -13.59 -26.56
CA LYS A 26 53.88 -14.20 -25.35
C LYS A 26 52.91 -14.60 -24.23
N LYS A 27 52.55 -15.89 -24.23
CA LYS A 27 51.92 -16.61 -23.11
C LYS A 27 52.76 -16.49 -21.83
N GLY A 28 52.49 -15.47 -21.01
CA GLY A 28 52.80 -15.51 -19.59
C GLY A 28 51.90 -16.54 -18.92
N GLN A 29 52.46 -17.54 -18.24
CA GLN A 29 51.69 -18.48 -17.43
C GLN A 29 51.06 -17.73 -16.25
N LEU A 30 49.83 -17.25 -16.43
CA LEU A 30 48.99 -16.83 -15.32
C LEU A 30 48.61 -18.10 -14.54
N LYS A 31 49.18 -18.26 -13.34
CA LYS A 31 48.86 -19.36 -12.42
C LYS A 31 47.37 -19.30 -12.12
N ARG A 32 46.59 -20.21 -12.74
CA ARG A 32 45.17 -20.39 -12.45
C ARG A 32 45.03 -20.98 -11.05
N THR A 33 44.15 -20.40 -10.24
CA THR A 33 43.68 -21.01 -8.99
C THR A 33 43.12 -22.40 -9.32
N PRO A 34 43.50 -23.47 -8.60
CA PRO A 34 42.95 -24.79 -8.84
C PRO A 34 41.43 -24.71 -8.66
N LEU A 35 40.71 -25.16 -9.70
CA LEU A 35 39.25 -25.24 -9.73
C LEU A 35 38.83 -26.27 -8.66
N SER A 36 38.64 -25.80 -7.43
CA SER A 36 37.84 -26.51 -6.43
C SER A 36 36.52 -26.84 -7.10
N LYS A 37 36.00 -28.06 -6.88
CA LYS A 37 34.77 -28.57 -7.50
C LYS A 37 33.60 -27.64 -7.15
N PHE A 38 33.43 -26.56 -7.90
CA PHE A 38 32.38 -25.56 -7.68
C PHE A 38 31.06 -26.26 -7.95
N LYS A 39 30.34 -26.59 -6.87
CA LYS A 39 28.94 -26.95 -6.95
C LYS A 39 28.22 -25.80 -7.66
N LYS A 40 27.45 -26.18 -8.69
CA LYS A 40 26.63 -25.37 -9.59
C LYS A 40 26.32 -23.96 -9.04
N ILE A 41 26.99 -22.94 -9.61
CA ILE A 41 26.86 -21.51 -9.22
C ILE A 41 25.56 -20.90 -9.80
N HIS A 42 24.87 -21.62 -10.69
CA HIS A 42 23.55 -21.23 -11.20
C HIS A 42 22.45 -22.01 -10.46
N SER A 43 22.18 -21.61 -9.21
CA SER A 43 20.94 -21.96 -8.52
C SER A 43 20.00 -20.77 -8.60
N HIS A 44 18.74 -21.03 -8.97
CA HIS A 44 17.71 -20.00 -8.90
C HIS A 44 17.60 -19.51 -7.45
N PHE A 45 17.53 -18.19 -7.26
CA PHE A 45 17.32 -17.56 -5.95
C PHE A 45 16.07 -18.17 -5.31
N LYS A 46 16.26 -18.91 -4.22
CA LYS A 46 15.16 -19.40 -3.39
C LYS A 46 14.86 -18.32 -2.38
N SER A 47 13.89 -17.47 -2.70
CA SER A 47 13.35 -16.54 -1.72
C SER A 47 12.79 -17.35 -0.55
N PRO A 48 13.03 -16.93 0.70
CA PRO A 48 12.27 -17.41 1.85
C PRO A 48 10.82 -16.95 1.72
N LEU A 49 10.07 -17.50 0.77
CA LEU A 49 8.62 -17.44 0.84
C LEU A 49 8.25 -18.41 1.95
N GLN A 50 8.14 -17.85 3.15
CA GLN A 50 7.14 -18.32 4.09
C GLN A 50 5.80 -18.17 3.37
N VAL A 51 5.46 -19.15 2.54
CA VAL A 51 4.07 -19.49 2.33
C VAL A 51 3.69 -20.09 3.67
N LEU A 52 3.39 -19.20 4.62
CA LEU A 52 2.54 -19.56 5.75
C LEU A 52 1.36 -20.25 5.08
N GLU A 53 1.20 -21.55 5.33
CA GLU A 53 -0.05 -22.21 4.99
C GLU A 53 -1.11 -21.40 5.73
N SER A 54 -1.72 -20.44 5.03
CA SER A 54 -3.03 -19.93 5.40
C SER A 54 -3.84 -21.20 5.61
N ALA A 55 -4.26 -21.43 6.86
CA ALA A 55 -5.09 -22.57 7.22
C ALA A 55 -6.11 -22.70 6.09
N LYS A 56 -6.06 -23.83 5.37
CA LYS A 56 -6.85 -24.05 4.16
C LYS A 56 -8.31 -24.25 4.56
N VAL A 57 -8.91 -23.20 5.07
CA VAL A 57 -10.35 -23.06 5.15
C VAL A 57 -10.80 -22.94 3.71
N SER A 58 -11.75 -23.76 3.29
CA SER A 58 -12.18 -23.70 1.90
C SER A 58 -12.78 -22.32 1.64
N PRO A 59 -12.65 -21.75 0.43
CA PRO A 59 -13.25 -20.44 0.13
C PRO A 59 -14.75 -20.37 0.43
N ALA A 60 -15.45 -21.51 0.44
CA ALA A 60 -16.86 -21.58 0.80
C ALA A 60 -17.10 -21.45 2.32
N GLU A 61 -16.24 -22.04 3.14
CA GLU A 61 -16.31 -21.94 4.61
C GLU A 61 -15.98 -20.50 5.07
N GLU A 62 -15.04 -19.82 4.40
CA GLU A 62 -14.72 -18.42 4.67
C GLU A 62 -15.92 -17.49 4.34
N VAL A 63 -16.62 -17.75 3.24
CA VAL A 63 -17.84 -16.99 2.89
C VAL A 63 -18.94 -17.20 3.93
N GLU A 64 -19.15 -18.44 4.38
CA GLU A 64 -20.15 -18.74 5.42
C GLU A 64 -19.82 -18.04 6.75
N GLU A 65 -18.54 -18.01 7.15
CA GLU A 65 -18.11 -17.29 8.35
C GLU A 65 -18.33 -15.77 8.22
N LEU A 66 -18.00 -15.20 7.05
CA LEU A 66 -18.21 -13.78 6.78
C LEU A 66 -19.70 -13.41 6.77
N GLU A 67 -20.56 -14.24 6.20
CA GLU A 67 -22.01 -14.04 6.21
C GLU A 67 -22.55 -14.05 7.64
N ARG A 68 -22.15 -15.04 8.45
CA ARG A 68 -22.53 -15.11 9.87
C ARG A 68 -22.09 -13.87 10.64
N ARG A 69 -20.86 -13.39 10.39
CA ARG A 69 -20.34 -12.18 11.04
C ARG A 69 -21.11 -10.94 10.58
N ARG A 70 -21.49 -10.87 9.31
CA ARG A 70 -22.32 -9.77 8.78
C ARG A 70 -23.66 -9.73 9.49
N GLU A 71 -24.35 -10.86 9.60
CA GLU A 71 -25.65 -10.93 10.29
C GLU A 71 -25.54 -10.52 11.76
N GLN A 72 -24.49 -10.95 12.44
CA GLN A 72 -24.23 -10.54 13.82
C GLN A 72 -24.05 -9.00 13.92
N LEU A 73 -23.24 -8.41 13.04
CA LEU A 73 -23.04 -6.96 13.01
C LEU A 73 -24.33 -6.22 12.67
N ASP A 74 -25.12 -6.71 11.71
CA ASP A 74 -26.42 -6.13 11.36
C ASP A 74 -27.37 -6.14 12.56
N THR A 75 -27.36 -7.19 13.39
CA THR A 75 -28.16 -7.24 14.63
C THR A 75 -27.67 -6.27 15.71
N GLU A 76 -26.36 -6.10 15.87
CA GLU A 76 -25.77 -5.16 16.83
C GLU A 76 -26.06 -3.72 16.43
N ILE A 77 -25.94 -3.40 15.13
CA ILE A 77 -26.31 -2.10 14.57
C ILE A 77 -27.79 -1.80 14.86
N ALA A 78 -28.69 -2.74 14.55
CA ALA A 78 -30.12 -2.55 14.79
C ALA A 78 -30.44 -2.36 16.29
N GLN A 79 -29.72 -3.03 17.19
CA GLN A 79 -29.87 -2.84 18.63
C GLN A 79 -29.43 -1.44 19.07
N LEU A 80 -28.28 -0.96 18.57
CA LEU A 80 -27.77 0.39 18.86
C LEU A 80 -28.72 1.47 18.33
N GLU A 81 -29.26 1.30 17.12
CA GLU A 81 -30.27 2.19 16.56
C GLU A 81 -31.57 2.20 17.37
N ALA A 82 -32.00 1.04 17.89
CA ALA A 82 -33.17 0.91 18.75
C ALA A 82 -32.98 1.57 20.13
N GLU A 83 -31.76 1.58 20.65
CA GLU A 83 -31.40 2.33 21.86
C GLU A 83 -31.33 3.84 21.61
N GLY A 84 -31.36 4.25 20.34
CA GLY A 84 -31.37 5.65 19.92
C GLY A 84 -29.98 6.18 19.55
N TYR A 85 -28.94 5.35 19.52
CA TYR A 85 -27.62 5.78 19.06
C TYR A 85 -27.61 5.95 17.54
N ARG A 86 -28.03 7.14 17.10
CA ARG A 86 -28.00 7.56 15.71
C ARG A 86 -26.90 8.60 15.48
N VAL A 87 -26.22 8.50 14.35
CA VAL A 87 -25.12 9.42 13.99
C VAL A 87 -25.63 10.86 13.85
N GLU A 88 -26.87 11.02 13.39
CA GLU A 88 -27.51 12.33 13.21
C GLU A 88 -27.71 13.07 14.55
N GLU A 89 -27.80 12.36 15.67
CA GLU A 89 -27.93 12.99 16.99
C GLU A 89 -26.65 13.72 17.41
N LEU A 90 -25.49 13.20 17.01
CA LEU A 90 -24.21 13.84 17.31
C LEU A 90 -24.09 15.19 16.60
N GLU A 91 -24.44 15.26 15.32
CA GLU A 91 -24.45 16.51 14.55
C GLU A 91 -25.38 17.54 15.20
N HIS A 92 -26.59 17.10 15.57
CA HIS A 92 -27.55 17.96 16.26
C HIS A 92 -27.04 18.49 17.61
N HIS A 93 -26.27 17.68 18.34
CA HIS A 93 -25.64 18.13 19.59
C HIS A 93 -24.49 19.11 19.37
N ILE A 94 -23.71 18.93 18.31
CA ILE A 94 -22.64 19.85 17.91
C ILE A 94 -23.25 21.22 17.57
N ASP A 95 -24.32 21.25 16.77
CA ASP A 95 -25.02 22.49 16.41
C ASP A 95 -25.51 23.26 17.65
N LYS A 96 -26.15 22.55 18.59
CA LYS A 96 -26.64 23.17 19.83
C LYS A 96 -25.52 23.74 20.70
N LEU A 97 -24.35 23.09 20.73
CA LEU A 97 -23.19 23.61 21.45
C LEU A 97 -22.62 24.86 20.77
N HIS A 98 -22.63 24.92 19.44
CA HIS A 98 -22.24 26.12 18.70
C HIS A 98 -23.19 27.29 18.99
N GLU A 99 -24.50 27.07 18.89
CA GLU A 99 -25.50 28.10 19.21
C GLU A 99 -25.36 28.61 20.65
N TYR A 100 -25.15 27.71 21.61
CA TYR A 100 -24.90 28.10 23.00
C TYR A 100 -23.64 28.96 23.14
N ASN A 101 -22.54 28.57 22.50
CA ASN A 101 -21.29 29.33 22.55
C ASN A 101 -21.44 30.71 21.94
N ASP A 102 -22.15 30.83 20.81
CA ASP A 102 -22.40 32.12 20.16
C ASP A 102 -23.14 33.07 21.11
N ILE A 103 -24.21 32.60 21.74
CA ILE A 103 -24.98 33.40 22.71
C ILE A 103 -24.12 33.77 23.92
N LYS A 104 -23.34 32.80 24.45
CA LYS A 104 -22.45 33.01 25.58
C LYS A 104 -21.37 34.06 25.26
N ASP A 105 -20.77 33.98 24.08
CA ASP A 105 -19.70 34.88 23.64
C ASP A 105 -20.23 36.30 23.38
N ILE A 106 -21.45 36.42 22.82
CA ILE A 106 -22.17 37.70 22.74
C ILE A 106 -22.43 38.25 24.14
N GLY A 107 -22.96 37.43 25.05
CA GLY A 107 -23.24 37.83 26.44
C GLY A 107 -21.98 38.31 27.17
N GLN A 108 -20.88 37.57 27.04
CA GLN A 108 -19.59 37.93 27.62
C GLN A 108 -19.02 39.22 27.00
N SER A 109 -19.17 39.39 25.69
CA SER A 109 -18.77 40.64 25.00
C SER A 109 -19.58 41.84 25.45
N LEU A 110 -20.86 41.65 25.80
CA LEU A 110 -21.73 42.70 26.32
C LEU A 110 -21.41 43.02 27.78
N LEU A 111 -21.27 42.00 28.64
CA LEU A 111 -20.92 42.19 30.06
C LEU A 111 -19.51 42.76 30.22
N GLY A 112 -18.54 42.35 29.41
CA GLY A 112 -17.16 42.83 29.46
C GLY A 112 -16.96 44.25 28.92
N ARG A 113 -18.02 44.88 28.40
CA ARG A 113 -18.03 46.30 27.98
C ARG A 113 -18.62 47.23 29.05
N ILE A 114 -19.24 46.70 30.11
CA ILE A 114 -19.73 47.45 31.29
C ILE A 114 -18.66 47.35 32.39
#